data_AF-A0A1I8BQM4-F1
#
_entry.id   AF-A0A1I8BQM4-F1
#
_cell.length_a   1.000
_cell.length_b   1.000
_cell.length_c   1.000
_cell.angle_alpha   90.00
_cell.angle_beta   90.00
_cell.angle_gamma   90.00
#
_symmetry.space_group_name_H-M   'P 1'
#
loop_
_entity.id
_entity.type
_entity.pdbx_description
1 polymer ?
#
loop_
_entity_poly.entity_id
_entity_poly.type
_entity_poly.pdbx_seq_one_letter_code
_entity_poly.pdbx_strand_id
1 'polypeptide(L)'
;MIEEETNSTKQYAELGFKNAKIFLLNDLEGDNLESDYQEFSWSDGDIFGCGLVFPPKKKSEELPYIFFTKNGSRIGYDIASEEEENLCPVVSLLACSVKINFGNDLVTDPFCYNFSEYKCIILEF
;
A
#
# COMPACT_ATOMS: atom_id res chain seq x y z
N MET A 1 9.16 9.95 37.24
CA MET A 1 8.50 9.90 35.92
C MET A 1 9.39 9.05 35.07
N ILE A 2 8.98 7.80 34.84
CA ILE A 2 9.62 6.93 33.87
C ILE A 2 8.88 7.26 32.58
N GLU A 3 9.57 7.86 31.61
CA GLU A 3 9.06 7.92 30.25
C GLU A 3 9.09 6.48 29.74
N GLU A 4 7.92 5.86 29.58
CA GLU A 4 7.80 4.65 28.79
C GLU A 4 8.12 5.04 27.35
N GLU A 5 9.31 4.65 26.88
CA GLU A 5 9.56 4.56 25.44
C GLU A 5 8.55 3.57 24.88
N THR A 6 7.52 4.09 24.22
CA THR A 6 6.68 3.28 23.36
C THR A 6 7.57 2.80 22.21
N ASN A 7 8.01 1.55 22.28
CA ASN A 7 8.50 0.81 21.11
C ASN A 7 7.37 0.74 20.09
N SER A 8 7.22 1.81 19.30
CA SER A 8 6.39 1.80 18.10
C SER A 8 7.12 0.92 17.10
N THR A 9 6.71 -0.35 17.03
CA THR A 9 6.82 -1.11 15.79
C THR A 9 6.18 -0.25 14.71
N LYS A 10 6.90 0.02 13.62
CA LYS A 10 6.36 0.77 12.49
C LYS A 10 6.02 -0.24 11.40
N GLN A 11 4.75 -0.51 11.21
CA GLN A 11 4.26 -1.27 10.07
C GLN A 11 4.20 -0.34 8.86
N TYR A 12 4.88 -0.71 7.78
CA TYR A 12 4.75 -0.05 6.50
C TYR A 12 4.56 -1.13 5.44
N ALA A 13 3.62 -0.92 4.52
CA ALA A 13 3.52 -1.68 3.29
C ALA A 13 4.19 -0.90 2.16
N GLU A 14 5.17 -1.50 1.52
CA GLU A 14 5.88 -0.90 0.39
C GLU A 14 5.43 -1.52 -0.93
N LEU A 15 5.55 -0.78 -2.03
CA LEU A 15 5.63 -1.33 -3.39
C LEU A 15 7.01 -0.99 -3.94
N GLY A 16 8.01 -1.79 -3.59
CA GLY A 16 9.41 -1.54 -3.97
C GLY A 16 9.75 -2.12 -5.34
N PHE A 17 10.57 -1.46 -6.15
CA PHE A 17 11.03 -1.97 -7.45
C PHE A 17 12.52 -2.39 -7.38
N LYS A 18 12.82 -3.68 -7.48
CA LYS A 18 14.20 -4.17 -7.64
C LYS A 18 14.26 -5.32 -8.64
N ASN A 19 15.10 -5.21 -9.67
CA ASN A 19 15.21 -6.22 -10.73
C ASN A 19 13.84 -6.64 -11.34
N ALA A 20 12.93 -5.67 -11.51
CA ALA A 20 11.54 -5.89 -11.95
C ALA A 20 10.68 -6.75 -11.01
N LYS A 21 10.91 -6.68 -9.70
CA LYS A 21 10.08 -7.33 -8.66
C LYS A 21 9.44 -6.29 -7.75
N ILE A 22 8.25 -6.61 -7.25
CA ILE A 22 7.50 -5.83 -6.26
C ILE A 22 7.72 -6.45 -4.88
N PHE A 23 8.11 -5.65 -3.89
CA PHE A 23 8.27 -6.09 -2.50
C PHE A 23 7.20 -5.47 -1.63
N LEU A 24 6.45 -6.33 -0.94
CA LEU A 24 5.54 -6.00 0.13
C LEU A 24 6.27 -6.29 1.43
N LEU A 25 6.77 -5.26 2.09
CA LEU A 25 7.39 -5.41 3.41
C LEU A 25 6.31 -5.22 4.47
N ASN A 26 6.44 -5.94 5.58
CA ASN A 26 5.76 -5.70 6.85
C ASN A 26 6.87 -5.88 7.89
N ASP A 27 7.42 -4.80 8.43
CA ASP A 27 8.51 -4.89 9.40
C ASP A 27 7.93 -5.21 10.78
N LEU A 28 7.86 -6.50 11.10
CA LEU A 28 7.71 -7.00 12.46
C LEU A 28 9.12 -7.40 12.90
N GLU A 29 9.63 -6.83 13.99
CA GLU A 29 10.98 -7.13 14.49
C GLU A 29 11.29 -8.65 14.45
N GLY A 30 12.27 -9.04 13.62
CA GLY A 30 12.73 -10.42 13.52
C GLY A 30 13.63 -10.64 12.32
N ASP A 31 14.81 -11.24 12.55
CA ASP A 31 15.85 -11.55 11.54
C ASP A 31 15.42 -12.53 10.43
N ASN A 32 14.15 -12.92 10.38
CA ASN A 32 13.59 -13.74 9.31
C ASN A 32 12.85 -12.85 8.31
N LEU A 33 13.63 -12.08 7.55
CA LEU A 33 13.20 -11.40 6.33
C LEU A 33 12.97 -12.44 5.21
N GLU A 34 12.18 -13.47 5.47
CA GLU A 34 11.65 -14.35 4.42
C GLU A 34 10.43 -13.61 3.84
N SER A 35 10.75 -12.51 3.15
CA SER A 35 9.80 -11.57 2.58
C SER A 35 8.81 -12.32 1.68
N ASP A 36 7.52 -12.20 1.96
CA ASP A 36 6.45 -12.65 1.08
C ASP A 36 6.42 -11.73 -0.15
N TYR A 37 7.39 -11.90 -1.05
CA TYR A 37 7.56 -11.07 -2.24
C TYR A 37 6.74 -11.64 -3.39
N GLN A 38 6.06 -10.76 -4.12
CA GLN A 38 5.27 -11.13 -5.29
C GLN A 38 5.87 -10.48 -6.53
N GLU A 39 6.26 -11.32 -7.49
CA GLU A 39 6.90 -10.84 -8.70
C GLU A 39 5.85 -10.46 -9.75
N PHE A 40 5.92 -9.22 -10.23
CA PHE A 40 5.12 -8.74 -11.35
C PHE A 40 6.03 -8.02 -12.34
N SER A 41 5.84 -8.29 -13.63
CA SER A 41 6.49 -7.50 -14.67
C SER A 41 5.90 -6.09 -14.72
N TRP A 42 6.72 -5.11 -15.12
CA TRP A 42 6.28 -3.74 -15.34
C TRP A 42 6.85 -3.19 -16.66
N SER A 43 6.23 -2.15 -17.18
CA SER A 43 6.63 -1.45 -18.40
C SER A 43 6.30 0.03 -18.26
N ASP A 44 6.98 0.87 -19.04
CA ASP A 44 6.70 2.30 -19.09
C ASP A 44 5.21 2.54 -19.44
N GLY A 45 4.55 3.36 -18.63
CA GLY A 45 3.13 3.67 -18.76
C GLY A 45 2.17 2.73 -18.01
N ASP A 46 2.68 1.68 -17.36
CA ASP A 46 1.88 0.95 -16.36
C ASP A 46 1.46 1.90 -15.23
N ILE A 47 0.20 1.79 -14.81
CA ILE A 47 -0.36 2.55 -13.69
C ILE A 47 -0.43 1.63 -12.48
N PHE A 48 0.23 2.01 -11.39
CA PHE A 48 0.17 1.28 -10.14
C PHE A 48 -0.75 2.00 -9.17
N GLY A 49 -1.53 1.24 -8.41
CA GLY A 49 -2.38 1.77 -7.35
C GLY A 49 -2.13 1.07 -6.02
N CYS A 50 -2.22 1.81 -4.93
CA CYS A 50 -2.23 1.29 -3.57
C CYS A 50 -3.52 1.71 -2.89
N GLY A 51 -4.20 0.77 -2.24
CA GLY A 51 -5.47 0.99 -1.56
C GLY A 51 -5.44 0.50 -0.11
N LEU A 52 -5.95 1.30 0.82
CA LEU A 52 -6.16 0.91 2.21
C LEU A 52 -7.65 0.80 2.49
N VAL A 53 -8.10 -0.35 3.00
CA VAL A 53 -9.51 -0.61 3.34
C VAL A 53 -9.67 -0.71 4.85
N PHE A 54 -10.57 0.11 5.40
CA PHE A 54 -10.99 0.00 6.79
C PHE A 54 -12.29 -0.80 6.88
N PRO A 55 -12.34 -1.89 7.66
CA PRO A 55 -13.57 -2.64 7.87
C PRO A 55 -14.62 -1.77 8.60
N PRO A 56 -15.91 -2.03 8.39
CA PRO A 56 -16.96 -1.35 9.13
C PRO A 56 -16.79 -1.57 10.64
N LYS A 57 -16.98 -0.52 11.46
CA LYS A 57 -16.87 -0.60 12.95
C LYS A 57 -17.66 -1.73 13.62
N LYS A 58 -18.68 -2.29 12.94
CA LYS A 58 -19.50 -3.42 13.44
C LYS A 58 -18.85 -4.79 13.21
N LYS A 59 -17.74 -4.85 12.49
CA LYS A 59 -16.94 -6.05 12.16
C LYS A 59 -15.54 -5.87 12.77
N SER A 60 -15.48 -5.66 14.08
CA SER A 60 -14.24 -5.37 14.81
C SER A 60 -13.24 -6.53 14.85
N GLU A 61 -13.59 -7.68 14.28
CA GLU A 61 -12.70 -8.85 14.13
C GLU A 61 -11.94 -8.82 12.79
N GLU A 62 -12.36 -8.00 11.83
CA GLU A 62 -11.63 -7.78 10.57
C GLU A 62 -10.58 -6.69 10.80
N LEU A 63 -9.33 -6.95 10.41
CA LEU A 63 -8.27 -5.93 10.42
C LEU A 63 -8.37 -5.05 9.17
N PRO A 64 -7.95 -3.77 9.23
CA PRO A 64 -7.61 -3.01 8.03
C PRO A 64 -6.67 -3.80 7.14
N TYR A 65 -6.78 -3.60 5.83
CA TYR A 65 -5.88 -4.25 4.90
C TYR A 65 -5.50 -3.35 3.73
N ILE A 66 -4.31 -3.60 3.21
CA ILE A 66 -3.72 -2.90 2.06
C ILE A 66 -3.77 -3.84 0.86
N PHE A 67 -4.14 -3.30 -0.29
CA PHE A 67 -4.12 -4.02 -1.57
C PHE A 67 -3.41 -3.18 -2.63
N PHE A 68 -2.88 -3.85 -3.64
CA PHE A 68 -2.21 -3.21 -4.77
C PHE A 68 -2.94 -3.49 -6.06
N THR A 69 -2.78 -2.59 -7.02
CA THR A 69 -3.35 -2.72 -8.36
C THR A 69 -2.32 -2.38 -9.41
N LYS A 70 -2.48 -2.99 -10.58
CA LYS A 70 -1.78 -2.67 -11.81
C LYS A 70 -2.81 -2.50 -12.92
N ASN A 71 -2.79 -1.36 -13.60
CA ASN A 71 -3.71 -1.02 -14.68
C ASN A 71 -5.19 -1.29 -14.30
N GLY A 72 -5.56 -0.87 -13.09
CA GLY A 72 -6.92 -1.00 -12.57
C GLY A 72 -7.33 -2.41 -12.11
N SER A 73 -6.44 -3.40 -12.16
CA SER A 73 -6.70 -4.76 -11.68
C SER A 73 -5.90 -5.06 -10.41
N ARG A 74 -6.51 -5.71 -9.42
CA ARG A 74 -5.81 -6.14 -8.19
C ARG A 74 -4.65 -7.07 -8.53
N ILE A 75 -3.54 -6.89 -7.82
CA ILE A 75 -2.36 -7.74 -7.90
C ILE A 75 -1.98 -8.21 -6.50
N GLY A 76 -1.56 -9.47 -6.44
CA GLY A 76 -1.12 -10.14 -5.24
C GLY A 76 -2.19 -10.39 -4.18
N TYR A 77 -1.74 -10.56 -2.94
CA TYR A 77 -2.58 -10.85 -1.79
C TYR A 77 -2.75 -9.59 -0.95
N ASP A 78 -3.89 -9.49 -0.27
CA ASP A 78 -4.18 -8.40 0.64
C ASP A 78 -3.27 -8.51 1.89
N ILE A 79 -2.70 -7.39 2.32
CA ILE A 79 -1.83 -7.31 3.49
C ILE A 79 -2.66 -6.83 4.67
N ALA A 80 -2.85 -7.67 5.69
CA ALA A 80 -3.45 -7.23 6.94
C ALA A 80 -2.55 -6.21 7.65
N SER A 81 -3.14 -5.13 8.17
CA SER A 81 -2.47 -4.09 8.94
C SER A 81 -3.07 -4.05 10.33
N GLU A 82 -2.23 -4.23 11.35
CA GLU A 82 -2.64 -4.12 12.75
C GLU A 82 -2.59 -2.66 13.24
N GLU A 83 -1.95 -1.78 12.46
CA GLU A 83 -1.91 -0.34 12.71
C GLU A 83 -3.13 0.37 12.13
N GLU A 84 -4.04 0.77 13.02
CA GLU A 84 -5.24 1.53 12.64
C GLU A 84 -4.96 3.05 12.47
N GLU A 85 -3.80 3.54 12.91
CA GLU A 85 -3.50 4.97 13.04
C GLU A 85 -2.15 5.36 12.42
N ASN A 86 -2.10 6.55 11.79
CA ASN A 86 -0.88 7.19 11.25
C ASN A 86 -0.24 6.60 9.98
N LEU A 87 -0.97 5.80 9.21
CA LEU A 87 -0.52 5.37 7.89
C LEU A 87 -0.36 6.56 6.95
N CYS A 88 0.87 6.75 6.46
CA CYS A 88 1.21 7.79 5.50
C CYS A 88 1.67 7.15 4.19
N PRO A 89 1.20 7.63 3.04
CA PRO A 89 1.74 7.14 1.78
C PRO A 89 3.16 7.62 1.53
N VAL A 90 3.98 6.71 1.03
CA VAL A 90 5.39 6.96 0.72
C VAL A 90 5.67 6.47 -0.69
N VAL A 91 6.42 7.27 -1.46
CA VAL A 91 6.94 6.89 -2.78
C VAL A 91 8.44 7.12 -2.76
N SER A 92 9.20 6.06 -3.02
CA SER A 92 10.66 6.08 -3.10
C SER A 92 11.10 5.79 -4.52
N LEU A 93 11.86 6.71 -5.13
CA LEU A 93 12.33 6.61 -6.50
C LEU A 93 13.86 6.54 -6.53
N LEU A 94 14.41 5.71 -7.41
CA LEU A 94 15.85 5.66 -7.66
C LEU A 94 16.24 6.46 -8.91
N ALA A 95 15.91 5.95 -10.10
CA ALA A 95 16.32 6.53 -11.38
C ALA A 95 15.15 6.59 -12.38
N CYS A 96 13.96 6.95 -11.89
CA CYS A 96 12.75 7.10 -12.69
C CYS A 96 11.95 8.34 -12.28
N SER A 97 10.93 8.68 -13.05
CA SER A 97 9.95 9.71 -12.73
C SER A 97 8.56 9.10 -12.78
N VAL A 98 7.71 9.50 -11.85
CA VAL A 98 6.32 9.04 -11.73
C VAL A 98 5.40 10.24 -11.64
N LYS A 99 4.14 10.06 -12.06
CA LYS A 99 3.09 11.07 -11.88
C LYS A 99 2.14 10.52 -10.82
N ILE A 100 2.10 11.17 -9.66
CA ILE A 100 1.24 10.72 -8.57
C ILE A 100 -0.14 11.37 -8.70
N ASN A 101 -1.20 10.56 -8.66
CA ASN A 101 -2.59 10.97 -8.55
C ASN A 101 -3.13 10.63 -7.15
N PHE A 102 -3.44 11.68 -6.37
CA PHE A 102 -4.05 11.60 -5.04
C PHE A 102 -5.59 11.69 -5.09
N GLY A 103 -6.20 11.72 -6.28
CA GLY A 103 -7.64 11.86 -6.46
C GLY A 103 -8.15 13.29 -6.30
N ASN A 104 -7.29 14.30 -6.47
CA ASN A 104 -7.66 15.71 -6.34
C ASN A 104 -8.62 16.18 -7.45
N ASP A 105 -8.60 15.53 -8.62
CA ASP A 105 -9.52 15.79 -9.74
C ASP A 105 -9.92 14.49 -10.44
N LEU A 106 -10.95 13.83 -9.91
CA LEU A 106 -11.48 12.59 -10.47
C LEU A 106 -12.29 12.79 -11.76
N VAL A 107 -12.53 14.03 -12.20
CA VAL A 107 -13.25 14.30 -13.45
C VAL A 107 -12.28 14.29 -14.62
N THR A 108 -11.12 14.94 -14.46
CA THR A 108 -10.11 15.01 -15.54
C THR A 108 -9.02 13.95 -15.42
N ASP A 109 -8.77 13.43 -14.21
CA ASP A 109 -7.75 12.44 -13.90
C ASP A 109 -8.34 11.34 -12.97
N PRO A 110 -9.31 10.54 -13.45
CA PRO A 110 -9.94 9.49 -12.65
C PRO A 110 -8.91 8.40 -12.31
N PHE A 111 -9.11 7.74 -11.17
CA PHE A 111 -8.37 6.51 -10.89
C PHE A 111 -8.67 5.44 -11.94
N CYS A 112 -7.64 4.68 -12.31
CA CYS A 112 -7.77 3.49 -13.14
C CYS A 112 -8.53 2.37 -12.41
N TYR A 113 -8.34 2.24 -11.09
CA TYR A 113 -9.10 1.29 -10.28
C TYR A 113 -10.50 1.82 -9.92
N ASN A 114 -11.54 0.99 -10.13
CA ASN A 114 -12.89 1.33 -9.68
C ASN A 114 -13.06 1.04 -8.18
N PHE A 115 -13.22 2.10 -7.41
CA PHE A 115 -13.31 2.04 -5.94
C PHE A 115 -14.69 2.33 -5.39
N SER A 116 -15.73 2.41 -6.24
CA SER A 116 -17.10 2.71 -5.82
C SER A 116 -17.66 1.74 -4.77
N GLU A 117 -17.06 0.56 -4.63
CA GLU A 117 -17.48 -0.50 -3.71
C GLU A 117 -16.85 -0.40 -2.31
N TYR A 118 -15.82 0.44 -2.11
CA TYR A 118 -15.04 0.48 -0.87
C TYR A 118 -14.89 1.91 -0.32
N LYS A 119 -14.87 2.04 1.02
CA LYS A 119 -14.30 3.22 1.68
C LYS A 119 -12.79 3.00 1.78
N CYS A 120 -12.09 3.31 0.71
CA CYS A 120 -10.64 3.21 0.67
C CYS A 120 -9.98 4.53 0.34
N ILE A 121 -8.73 4.67 0.77
CA ILE A 121 -7.82 5.70 0.25
C ILE A 121 -7.06 5.04 -0.88
N ILE A 122 -7.05 5.65 -2.06
CA ILE A 122 -6.32 5.18 -3.23
C ILE A 122 -5.32 6.21 -3.68
N LEU A 123 -4.15 5.71 -4.05
CA LEU A 123 -3.07 6.49 -4.63
C LEU A 123 -2.59 5.77 -5.87
N GLU A 124 -2.49 6.51 -6.98
CA GLU A 124 -1.92 6.00 -8.22
C GLU A 124 -0.63 6.74 -8.55
N PHE A 125 0.37 6.03 -9.11
CA PHE A 125 1.69 6.58 -9.43
C PHE A 125 2.27 5.99 -10.72
#